data_AF-A0A9E3NQ70-F1
#
_entry.id   AF-A0A9E3NQ70-F1
#
_cell.length_a   1.000
_cell.length_b   1.000
_cell.length_c   1.000
_cell.angle_alpha   90.00
_cell.angle_beta   90.00
_cell.angle_gamma   90.00
#
_symmetry.space_group_name_H-M   'P 1'
#
loop_
_entity.id
_entity.type
_entity.pdbx_description
1 polymer ?
#
loop_
_entity_poly.entity_id
_entity_poly.type
_entity_poly.pdbx_seq_one_letter_code
_entity_poly.pdbx_strand_id
1 'polypeptide(L)'
;MGGTKRRQSFGACALGVALAMLAGSAAGCRVAESDVKRWETTQRGPYKLIAVVTHDKYSWELRTEAAIALVRMPPRGGVRQGISLLVDKYKDEDGITREGALNQLPEDARRQIVDLMAPELIKQLEPPPPARTPEGRMPADPTIPFKDATFAMLTHEPPLVSTDKTRQDLKAALTKWAQTGFEDRVENGAQQFGLEQMMRFLGPESVRTLPGIINENATRLDRIASLINDVGDDATKLKASEALVELAKKYNTKEWLEAQTRIVKEHNAKNNTKADENQVAAQVDKIQERRLTEEVFPAMKKVGGRPAIDYLFGYAAANNPAERRKLALAALEGRVDKNNPADLDRLFAIVRNEDIPDAVRDVAFHRMGEFPKEQIVPKLFTLFDPKKWKTRWVAAETILKTMTTRQVPELMARLPKTPATKMGMTEPLSYGGAIRKMEPGAGEPKPRDVIAPYLTSRELGAKLTALGYFWEGKKADHGVVQPFAEDSTPLPKCEKEDECSWSCDVPKAPGSKETEPKELKTVGEFVKHCLIPSMDKN
;
A
#
# COMPACT_ATOMS: atom_id res chain seq x y z
N MET A 1 67.95 -43.24 35.11
CA MET A 1 67.68 -44.52 34.43
C MET A 1 67.50 -45.60 35.47
N GLY A 2 66.46 -46.43 35.37
CA GLY A 2 66.29 -47.56 36.27
C GLY A 2 64.89 -47.61 36.87
N GLY A 3 64.11 -48.58 36.42
CA GLY A 3 62.86 -48.96 37.05
C GLY A 3 63.05 -49.93 38.22
N THR A 4 61.90 -50.45 38.66
CA THR A 4 61.69 -51.49 39.70
C THR A 4 61.92 -51.02 41.14
N LYS A 5 61.12 -51.39 42.15
CA LYS A 5 60.76 -52.77 42.52
C LYS A 5 59.74 -52.80 43.70
N ARG A 6 58.83 -53.79 43.65
CA ARG A 6 58.42 -54.76 44.72
C ARG A 6 57.72 -54.20 45.99
N ARG A 7 56.78 -54.90 46.66
CA ARG A 7 56.65 -56.33 47.04
C ARG A 7 55.23 -56.55 47.63
N GLN A 8 54.41 -57.50 47.18
CA GLN A 8 54.04 -58.78 47.87
C GLN A 8 54.17 -58.75 49.42
N SER A 9 53.18 -59.10 50.25
CA SER A 9 52.59 -60.44 50.42
C SER A 9 51.57 -60.48 51.59
N PHE A 10 50.50 -61.26 51.39
CA PHE A 10 49.75 -62.16 52.30
C PHE A 10 49.36 -61.79 53.75
N GLY A 11 48.08 -62.00 54.04
CA GLY A 11 47.54 -62.32 55.37
C GLY A 11 46.07 -62.77 55.25
N ALA A 12 45.80 -64.05 55.51
CA ALA A 12 44.46 -64.64 55.57
C ALA A 12 43.91 -64.60 57.00
N CYS A 13 42.61 -64.36 57.18
CA CYS A 13 41.83 -64.82 58.33
C CYS A 13 40.32 -64.85 57.99
N ALA A 14 39.63 -65.81 58.57
CA ALA A 14 38.32 -66.34 58.19
C ALA A 14 37.17 -65.88 59.14
N LEU A 15 35.94 -66.31 58.80
CA LEU A 15 34.64 -66.19 59.50
C LEU A 15 34.02 -64.78 59.53
N GLY A 16 32.72 -64.54 59.35
CA GLY A 16 31.54 -65.39 59.22
C GLY A 16 30.30 -64.53 59.57
N VAL A 17 29.21 -64.71 58.80
CA VAL A 17 27.80 -64.43 59.14
C VAL A 17 27.38 -62.99 59.51
N ALA A 18 26.59 -62.34 58.65
CA ALA A 18 25.23 -61.90 59.00
C ALA A 18 24.52 -61.31 57.76
N LEU A 19 23.48 -62.03 57.35
CA LEU A 19 22.45 -61.62 56.40
C LEU A 19 21.60 -60.51 57.06
N ALA A 20 21.70 -59.27 56.60
CA ALA A 20 20.73 -58.23 56.91
C ALA A 20 20.13 -57.76 55.58
N MET A 21 18.92 -58.26 55.29
CA MET A 21 18.11 -57.78 54.18
C MET A 21 17.81 -56.29 54.36
N LEU A 22 18.54 -55.45 53.63
CA LEU A 22 18.12 -54.10 53.31
C LEU A 22 17.02 -54.20 52.25
N ALA A 23 15.78 -54.31 52.70
CA ALA A 23 14.61 -53.93 51.93
C ALA A 23 14.65 -52.41 51.71
N GLY A 24 15.42 -51.98 50.72
CA GLY A 24 15.59 -50.59 50.34
C GLY A 24 15.33 -50.40 48.86
N SER A 25 14.24 -49.67 48.57
CA SER A 25 14.05 -48.85 47.36
C SER A 25 13.94 -49.56 46.01
N ALA A 26 12.73 -50.02 45.68
CA ALA A 26 12.22 -50.03 44.31
C ALA A 26 11.18 -48.90 44.13
N ALA A 27 11.56 -47.66 44.45
CA ALA A 27 10.86 -46.50 43.92
C ALA A 27 11.46 -46.22 42.55
N GLY A 28 10.92 -46.85 41.50
CA GLY A 28 11.24 -46.44 40.13
C GLY A 28 10.95 -44.95 39.99
N CYS A 29 11.92 -44.17 39.51
CA CYS A 29 11.80 -42.72 39.33
C CYS A 29 10.57 -42.38 38.49
N ARG A 30 9.45 -42.09 39.16
CA ARG A 30 8.21 -41.68 38.53
C ARG A 30 8.44 -40.28 37.97
N VAL A 31 8.33 -40.13 36.65
CA VAL A 31 8.41 -38.83 35.98
C VAL A 31 7.34 -37.93 36.58
N ALA A 32 7.76 -36.80 37.15
CA ALA A 32 6.88 -35.81 37.76
C ALA A 32 6.90 -34.50 36.97
N GLU A 33 6.01 -33.58 37.31
CA GLU A 33 5.96 -32.23 36.72
C GLU A 33 7.29 -31.47 36.86
N SER A 34 8.01 -31.67 37.98
CA SER A 34 9.34 -31.09 38.19
C SER A 34 10.37 -31.58 37.16
N ASP A 35 10.25 -32.83 36.70
CA ASP A 35 11.11 -33.36 35.63
C ASP A 35 10.78 -32.70 34.29
N VAL A 36 9.49 -32.51 33.98
CA VAL A 36 9.02 -31.83 32.76
C VAL A 36 9.58 -30.41 32.69
N LYS A 37 9.44 -29.63 33.76
CA LYS A 37 9.99 -28.26 33.85
C LYS A 37 11.51 -28.25 33.71
N ARG A 38 12.21 -29.19 34.35
CA ARG A 38 13.67 -29.32 34.20
C ARG A 38 14.06 -29.61 32.76
N TRP A 39 13.28 -30.38 32.01
CA TRP A 39 13.65 -30.77 30.65
C TRP A 39 13.58 -29.65 29.62
N GLU A 40 12.78 -28.60 29.84
CA GLU A 40 12.67 -27.44 28.94
C GLU A 40 14.04 -26.84 28.56
N THR A 41 14.98 -26.84 29.50
CA THR A 41 16.32 -26.23 29.35
C THR A 41 17.42 -27.24 28.99
N THR A 42 17.13 -28.54 28.95
CA THR A 42 18.16 -29.57 28.72
C THR A 42 18.29 -29.98 27.26
N GLN A 43 19.49 -30.36 26.81
CA GLN A 43 19.74 -30.73 25.41
C GLN A 43 18.79 -31.82 24.89
N ARG A 44 18.68 -32.96 25.61
CA ARG A 44 17.76 -34.07 25.28
C ARG A 44 16.33 -33.89 25.80
N GLY A 45 16.04 -32.75 26.41
CA GLY A 45 14.74 -32.42 26.97
C GLY A 45 13.57 -32.56 26.00
N PRO A 46 13.60 -31.92 24.82
CA PRO A 46 12.53 -32.04 23.83
C PRO A 46 12.09 -33.48 23.53
N TYR A 47 13.03 -34.41 23.29
CA TYR A 47 12.68 -35.81 23.01
C TYR A 47 12.02 -36.52 24.21
N LYS A 48 12.45 -36.18 25.43
CA LYS A 48 11.80 -36.70 26.66
C LYS A 48 10.38 -36.15 26.80
N LEU A 49 10.16 -34.88 26.48
CA LEU A 49 8.83 -34.27 26.50
C LEU A 49 7.91 -34.94 25.48
N ILE A 50 8.37 -35.17 24.23
CA ILE A 50 7.60 -35.89 23.22
C ILE A 50 7.25 -37.31 23.68
N ALA A 51 8.19 -38.02 24.32
CA ALA A 51 7.92 -39.35 24.86
C ALA A 51 6.86 -39.33 25.97
N VAL A 52 6.79 -38.25 26.77
CA VAL A 52 5.70 -38.06 27.74
C VAL A 52 4.37 -37.79 27.04
N VAL A 53 4.34 -36.89 26.05
CA VAL A 53 3.12 -36.56 25.30
C VAL A 53 2.52 -37.79 24.60
N THR A 54 3.36 -38.63 24.01
CA THR A 54 2.93 -39.73 23.11
C THR A 54 2.64 -41.05 23.81
N HIS A 55 3.21 -41.31 25.00
CA HIS A 55 3.09 -42.62 25.65
C HIS A 55 1.89 -42.71 26.60
N ASP A 56 1.10 -43.77 26.44
CA ASP A 56 -0.12 -44.07 27.19
C ASP A 56 0.03 -44.26 28.72
N LYS A 57 1.23 -44.48 29.23
CA LYS A 57 1.49 -44.74 30.65
C LYS A 57 1.40 -43.51 31.56
N TYR A 58 1.46 -42.31 30.99
CA TYR A 58 1.42 -41.05 31.74
C TYR A 58 -0.01 -40.52 31.83
N SER A 59 -0.32 -39.82 32.94
CA SER A 59 -1.64 -39.19 33.12
C SER A 59 -1.85 -38.04 32.14
N TRP A 60 -3.11 -37.73 31.82
CA TRP A 60 -3.46 -36.67 30.88
C TRP A 60 -2.88 -35.31 31.27
N GLU A 61 -2.83 -35.02 32.57
CA GLU A 61 -2.26 -33.79 33.12
C GLU A 61 -0.76 -33.72 32.81
N LEU A 62 -0.02 -34.81 33.02
CA LEU A 62 1.42 -34.84 32.78
C LEU A 62 1.75 -34.75 31.27
N ARG A 63 0.91 -35.34 30.41
CA ARG A 63 1.05 -35.21 28.95
C ARG A 63 0.75 -33.80 28.47
N THR A 64 -0.29 -33.19 29.02
CA THR A 64 -0.67 -31.79 28.73
C THR A 64 0.45 -30.84 29.15
N GLU A 65 0.99 -31.00 30.37
CA GLU A 65 2.10 -30.19 30.86
C GLU A 65 3.37 -30.40 30.03
N ALA A 66 3.65 -31.62 29.56
CA ALA A 66 4.77 -31.86 28.65
C ALA A 66 4.57 -31.20 27.27
N ALA A 67 3.34 -31.14 26.77
CA ALA A 67 3.01 -30.44 25.54
C ALA A 67 3.13 -28.90 25.71
N ILE A 68 2.67 -28.35 26.82
CA ILE A 68 2.87 -26.93 27.16
C ILE A 68 4.36 -26.61 27.37
N ALA A 69 5.12 -27.52 27.98
CA ALA A 69 6.56 -27.37 28.14
C ALA A 69 7.30 -27.27 26.79
N LEU A 70 6.89 -28.04 25.77
CA LEU A 70 7.41 -27.89 24.40
C LEU A 70 7.17 -26.48 23.84
N VAL A 71 6.03 -25.84 24.17
CA VAL A 71 5.74 -24.45 23.77
C VAL A 71 6.62 -23.45 24.53
N ARG A 72 6.83 -23.66 25.84
CA ARG A 72 7.64 -22.77 26.70
C ARG A 72 9.14 -22.79 26.41
N MET A 73 9.62 -23.82 25.71
CA MET A 73 11.04 -23.99 25.44
C MET A 73 11.68 -22.73 24.81
N PRO A 74 12.85 -22.30 25.30
CA PRO A 74 13.57 -21.18 24.71
C PRO A 74 14.08 -21.54 23.31
N PRO A 75 14.28 -20.55 22.43
CA PRO A 75 14.90 -20.76 21.12
C PRO A 75 16.30 -21.40 21.25
N ARG A 76 16.60 -22.36 20.38
CA ARG A 76 17.91 -23.01 20.28
C ARG A 76 18.53 -22.67 18.93
N GLY A 77 19.67 -21.99 18.93
CA GLY A 77 20.26 -21.46 17.70
C GLY A 77 19.34 -20.47 16.98
N GLY A 78 18.52 -19.72 17.72
CA GLY A 78 17.53 -18.78 17.16
C GLY A 78 16.20 -19.42 16.72
N VAL A 79 16.06 -20.75 16.78
CA VAL A 79 14.86 -21.46 16.30
C VAL A 79 14.05 -22.03 17.48
N ARG A 80 12.73 -21.81 17.48
CA ARG A 80 11.78 -22.38 18.46
C ARG A 80 11.43 -23.83 18.11
N GLN A 81 12.39 -24.72 18.30
CA GLN A 81 12.24 -26.13 17.90
C GLN A 81 11.06 -26.84 18.60
N GLY A 82 10.71 -26.46 19.83
CA GLY A 82 9.65 -27.12 20.60
C GLY A 82 8.27 -27.08 19.92
N ILE A 83 7.91 -25.96 19.28
CA ILE A 83 6.63 -25.82 18.56
C ILE A 83 6.61 -26.74 17.32
N SER A 84 7.70 -26.75 16.54
CA SER A 84 7.81 -27.67 15.40
C SER A 84 7.81 -29.13 15.82
N LEU A 85 8.42 -29.50 16.95
CA LEU A 85 8.36 -30.88 17.45
C LEU A 85 6.94 -31.29 17.89
N LEU A 86 6.14 -30.34 18.36
CA LEU A 86 4.77 -30.56 18.77
C LEU A 86 3.83 -30.78 17.57
N VAL A 87 4.03 -30.00 16.50
CA VAL A 87 3.08 -29.86 15.38
C VAL A 87 3.62 -30.46 14.07
N ASP A 88 4.86 -30.16 13.71
CA ASP A 88 5.48 -30.50 12.43
C ASP A 88 6.25 -31.82 12.46
N LYS A 89 6.66 -32.31 11.29
CA LYS A 89 7.59 -33.43 11.17
C LYS A 89 8.98 -33.05 11.68
N TYR A 90 9.66 -34.00 12.31
CA TYR A 90 11.02 -33.80 12.82
C TYR A 90 11.89 -35.04 12.65
N LYS A 91 13.21 -34.86 12.72
CA LYS A 91 14.17 -35.98 12.78
C LYS A 91 14.49 -36.30 14.24
N ASP A 92 14.34 -37.56 14.64
CA ASP A 92 14.70 -38.01 15.99
C ASP A 92 16.22 -38.19 16.17
N GLU A 93 16.65 -38.70 17.35
CA GLU A 93 18.08 -38.91 17.67
C GLU A 93 18.76 -39.89 16.69
N ASP A 94 17.99 -40.76 16.02
CA ASP A 94 18.47 -41.74 15.05
C ASP A 94 18.38 -41.22 13.59
N GLY A 95 17.95 -39.98 13.40
CA GLY A 95 17.78 -39.35 12.10
C GLY A 95 16.51 -39.76 11.35
N ILE A 96 15.61 -40.50 12.01
CA ILE A 96 14.35 -40.99 11.43
C ILE A 96 13.32 -39.86 11.45
N THR A 97 12.62 -39.66 10.34
CA THR A 97 11.56 -38.67 10.27
C THR A 97 10.31 -39.18 10.98
N ARG A 98 9.86 -38.44 11.99
CA ARG A 98 8.65 -38.68 12.78
C ARG A 98 7.63 -37.58 12.52
N GLU A 99 6.36 -37.91 12.68
CA GLU A 99 5.28 -36.91 12.74
C GLU A 99 5.41 -36.05 14.00
N GLY A 100 4.82 -34.85 14.02
CA GLY A 100 4.75 -34.02 15.23
C GLY A 100 4.07 -34.76 16.38
N ALA A 101 4.41 -34.44 17.63
CA ALA A 101 3.95 -35.19 18.79
C ALA A 101 2.41 -35.33 18.86
N LEU A 102 1.66 -34.30 18.45
CA LEU A 102 0.19 -34.36 18.39
C LEU A 102 -0.34 -35.25 17.24
N ASN A 103 0.36 -35.30 16.12
CA ASN A 103 0.01 -36.13 14.95
C ASN A 103 0.34 -37.62 15.17
N GLN A 104 1.24 -37.95 16.09
CA GLN A 104 1.53 -39.34 16.47
C GLN A 104 0.40 -39.98 17.28
N LEU A 105 -0.51 -39.17 17.84
CA LEU A 105 -1.59 -39.65 18.71
C LEU A 105 -2.84 -40.04 17.91
N PRO A 106 -3.60 -41.07 18.39
CA PRO A 106 -4.98 -41.28 17.95
C PRO A 106 -5.84 -40.04 18.17
N GLU A 107 -6.89 -39.88 17.36
CA GLU A 107 -7.74 -38.69 17.38
C GLU A 107 -8.31 -38.35 18.77
N ASP A 108 -8.83 -39.34 19.50
CA ASP A 108 -9.39 -39.10 20.83
C ASP A 108 -8.34 -38.63 21.84
N ALA A 109 -7.14 -39.20 21.80
CA ALA A 109 -6.04 -38.82 22.67
C ALA A 109 -5.51 -37.42 22.33
N ARG A 110 -5.39 -37.12 21.03
CA ARG A 110 -5.04 -35.77 20.55
C ARG A 110 -6.07 -34.75 21.02
N ARG A 111 -7.36 -35.03 20.80
CA ARG A 111 -8.47 -34.14 21.21
C ARG A 111 -8.40 -33.84 22.72
N GLN A 112 -8.25 -34.86 23.54
CA GLN A 112 -8.20 -34.69 25.00
C GLN A 112 -7.01 -33.84 25.46
N ILE A 113 -5.81 -34.07 24.90
CA ILE A 113 -4.64 -33.25 25.25
C ILE A 113 -4.82 -31.80 24.78
N VAL A 114 -5.29 -31.59 23.55
CA VAL A 114 -5.49 -30.24 23.01
C VAL A 114 -6.54 -29.46 23.79
N ASP A 115 -7.64 -30.11 24.19
CA ASP A 115 -8.69 -29.49 25.01
C ASP A 115 -8.18 -29.12 26.41
N LEU A 116 -7.27 -29.92 26.98
CA LEU A 116 -6.61 -29.61 28.26
C LEU A 116 -5.51 -28.54 28.13
N MET A 117 -4.86 -28.40 26.97
CA MET A 117 -3.90 -27.34 26.70
C MET A 117 -4.57 -25.97 26.57
N ALA A 118 -5.77 -25.92 25.99
CA ALA A 118 -6.41 -24.68 25.58
C ALA A 118 -6.57 -23.63 26.70
N PRO A 119 -7.00 -23.97 27.94
CA PRO A 119 -7.09 -22.99 29.03
C PRO A 119 -5.77 -22.28 29.34
N GLU A 120 -4.65 -23.03 29.34
CA GLU A 120 -3.32 -22.45 29.60
C GLU A 120 -2.83 -21.63 28.42
N LEU A 121 -3.04 -22.10 27.17
CA LEU A 121 -2.73 -21.31 25.97
C LEU A 121 -3.46 -19.96 25.99
N ILE A 122 -4.77 -19.97 26.29
CA ILE A 122 -5.60 -18.76 26.35
C ILE A 122 -5.08 -17.82 27.43
N LYS A 123 -4.83 -18.32 28.64
CA LYS A 123 -4.29 -17.53 29.76
C LYS A 123 -2.97 -16.86 29.42
N GLN A 124 -2.07 -17.56 28.74
CA GLN A 124 -0.76 -17.04 28.36
C GLN A 124 -0.82 -16.01 27.22
N LEU A 125 -1.96 -15.90 26.51
CA LEU A 125 -2.21 -14.88 25.50
C LEU A 125 -2.81 -13.59 26.08
N GLU A 126 -3.27 -13.59 27.33
CA GLU A 126 -3.90 -12.41 27.94
C GLU A 126 -2.97 -11.22 28.19
N PRO A 127 -1.68 -11.40 28.58
CA PRO A 127 -0.82 -10.26 28.89
C PRO A 127 -0.62 -9.32 27.68
N PRO A 128 -0.58 -8.00 27.91
CA PRO A 128 -0.20 -7.05 26.88
C PRO A 128 1.28 -7.21 26.51
N PRO A 129 1.71 -6.72 25.33
CA PRO A 129 3.13 -6.73 25.00
C PRO A 129 3.93 -5.90 26.02
N PRO A 130 5.18 -6.29 26.34
CA PRO A 130 6.04 -5.50 27.22
C PRO A 130 6.27 -4.09 26.66
N ALA A 131 6.28 -3.10 27.53
CA ALA A 131 6.59 -1.72 27.15
C ALA A 131 8.02 -1.64 26.57
N ARG A 132 8.19 -0.78 25.55
CA ARG A 132 9.52 -0.49 24.99
C ARG A 132 10.45 0.07 26.06
N THR A 133 11.74 -0.27 25.97
CA THR A 133 12.76 0.33 26.84
C THR A 133 12.92 1.83 26.54
N PRO A 134 13.52 2.63 27.42
CA PRO A 134 13.79 4.05 27.16
C PRO A 134 14.55 4.32 25.86
N GLU A 135 15.37 3.36 25.41
CA GLU A 135 16.14 3.40 24.16
C GLU A 135 15.32 2.94 22.94
N GLY A 136 14.02 2.69 23.10
CA GLY A 136 13.10 2.29 22.03
C GLY A 136 13.18 0.82 21.64
N ARG A 137 13.93 -0.02 22.37
CA ARG A 137 14.01 -1.46 22.07
C ARG A 137 12.77 -2.18 22.57
N MET A 138 12.27 -3.14 21.79
CA MET A 138 11.20 -4.04 22.22
C MET A 138 11.79 -5.19 23.06
N PRO A 139 11.39 -5.36 24.32
CA PRO A 139 11.74 -6.54 25.09
C PRO A 139 11.15 -7.82 24.47
N ALA A 140 11.65 -8.97 24.89
CA ALA A 140 11.07 -10.25 24.49
C ALA A 140 9.62 -10.36 25.01
N ASP A 141 8.66 -10.49 24.09
CA ASP A 141 7.26 -10.72 24.44
C ASP A 141 7.07 -12.22 24.80
N PRO A 142 6.77 -12.55 26.08
CA PRO A 142 6.65 -13.94 26.53
C PRO A 142 5.42 -14.66 25.96
N THR A 143 4.47 -13.92 25.40
CA THR A 143 3.22 -14.47 24.85
C THR A 143 3.41 -15.05 23.43
N ILE A 144 4.47 -14.65 22.71
CA ILE A 144 4.76 -15.08 21.34
C ILE A 144 4.79 -16.60 21.15
N PRO A 145 5.53 -17.40 21.95
CA PRO A 145 5.54 -18.85 21.75
C PRO A 145 4.14 -19.48 21.87
N PHE A 146 3.31 -19.00 22.81
CA PHE A 146 1.94 -19.49 22.97
C PHE A 146 1.05 -19.08 21.79
N LYS A 147 1.24 -17.86 21.27
CA LYS A 147 0.58 -17.42 20.03
C LYS A 147 0.97 -18.30 18.85
N ASP A 148 2.27 -18.52 18.64
CA ASP A 148 2.77 -19.29 17.51
C ASP A 148 2.31 -20.75 17.58
N ALA A 149 2.33 -21.37 18.76
CA ALA A 149 1.80 -22.72 18.96
C ALA A 149 0.30 -22.81 18.71
N THR A 150 -0.48 -21.87 19.27
CA THR A 150 -1.93 -21.83 19.06
C THR A 150 -2.28 -21.66 17.58
N PHE A 151 -1.58 -20.76 16.89
CA PHE A 151 -1.79 -20.54 15.47
C PHE A 151 -1.40 -21.77 14.65
N ALA A 152 -0.23 -22.36 14.89
CA ALA A 152 0.24 -23.56 14.21
C ALA A 152 -0.78 -24.71 14.34
N MET A 153 -1.31 -24.93 15.55
CA MET A 153 -2.33 -25.97 15.80
C MET A 153 -3.64 -25.71 15.06
N LEU A 154 -4.04 -24.45 14.92
CA LEU A 154 -5.27 -24.07 14.20
C LEU A 154 -5.13 -24.14 12.67
N THR A 155 -3.93 -23.88 12.14
CA THR A 155 -3.67 -23.85 10.69
C THR A 155 -3.08 -25.15 10.13
N HIS A 156 -2.70 -26.10 10.99
CA HIS A 156 -2.14 -27.38 10.57
C HIS A 156 -3.15 -28.18 9.74
N GLU A 157 -2.66 -28.94 8.76
CA GLU A 157 -3.44 -29.83 7.91
C GLU A 157 -2.94 -31.28 8.07
N PRO A 158 -3.76 -32.23 8.57
CA PRO A 158 -5.15 -32.04 9.00
C PRO A 158 -5.27 -31.25 10.32
N PRO A 159 -6.40 -30.62 10.63
CA PRO A 159 -6.56 -29.80 11.84
C PRO A 159 -6.23 -30.55 13.13
N LEU A 160 -5.31 -29.99 13.94
CA LEU A 160 -4.95 -30.55 15.24
C LEU A 160 -5.98 -30.25 16.33
N VAL A 161 -6.64 -29.10 16.22
CA VAL A 161 -7.78 -28.71 17.07
C VAL A 161 -9.06 -29.25 16.44
N SER A 162 -9.63 -30.32 16.99
CA SER A 162 -10.83 -30.98 16.45
C SER A 162 -12.15 -30.50 17.08
N THR A 163 -12.13 -30.05 18.34
CA THR A 163 -13.33 -29.56 19.04
C THR A 163 -13.70 -28.15 18.59
N ASP A 164 -14.95 -27.94 18.14
CA ASP A 164 -15.42 -26.62 17.66
C ASP A 164 -15.35 -25.54 18.73
N LYS A 165 -15.74 -25.87 19.97
CA LYS A 165 -15.64 -24.95 21.11
C LYS A 165 -14.19 -24.51 21.34
N THR A 166 -13.26 -25.46 21.43
CA THR A 166 -11.83 -25.19 21.60
C THR A 166 -11.27 -24.35 20.46
N ARG A 167 -11.68 -24.66 19.22
CA ARG A 167 -11.30 -23.88 18.03
C ARG A 167 -11.78 -22.44 18.13
N GLN A 168 -13.03 -22.21 18.55
CA GLN A 168 -13.60 -20.87 18.72
C GLN A 168 -12.91 -20.09 19.85
N ASP A 169 -12.70 -20.73 21.00
CA ASP A 169 -12.07 -20.11 22.17
C ASP A 169 -10.61 -19.69 21.85
N LEU A 170 -9.85 -20.53 21.16
CA LEU A 170 -8.48 -20.20 20.71
C LEU A 170 -8.46 -19.09 19.65
N LYS A 171 -9.39 -19.10 18.68
CA LYS A 171 -9.51 -18.01 17.69
C LYS A 171 -9.86 -16.67 18.35
N ALA A 172 -10.74 -16.69 19.35
CA ALA A 172 -11.10 -15.49 20.12
C ALA A 172 -9.90 -14.96 20.92
N ALA A 173 -9.14 -15.85 21.55
CA ALA A 173 -7.91 -15.47 22.28
C ALA A 173 -6.85 -14.87 21.33
N LEU A 174 -6.61 -15.49 20.17
CA LEU A 174 -5.70 -14.94 19.16
C LEU A 174 -6.18 -13.59 18.60
N THR A 175 -7.48 -13.42 18.43
CA THR A 175 -8.07 -12.13 18.02
C THR A 175 -7.81 -11.06 19.06
N LYS A 176 -8.11 -11.32 20.34
CA LYS A 176 -7.84 -10.40 21.44
C LYS A 176 -6.35 -10.09 21.56
N TRP A 177 -5.48 -11.10 21.36
CA TRP A 177 -4.03 -10.93 21.34
C TRP A 177 -3.61 -10.00 20.19
N ALA A 178 -4.08 -10.23 18.97
CA ALA A 178 -3.76 -9.39 17.81
C ALA A 178 -4.12 -7.90 18.03
N GLN A 179 -5.24 -7.66 18.72
CA GLN A 179 -5.78 -6.32 18.97
C GLN A 179 -5.10 -5.61 20.15
N THR A 180 -4.50 -6.36 21.08
CA THR A 180 -3.83 -5.79 22.26
C THR A 180 -2.38 -5.43 21.91
N GLY A 181 -2.09 -4.14 21.79
CA GLY A 181 -0.74 -3.65 21.44
C GLY A 181 -0.33 -3.99 20.01
N PHE A 182 -1.27 -3.83 19.07
CA PHE A 182 -1.11 -4.12 17.65
C PHE A 182 0.21 -3.57 17.06
N GLU A 183 0.55 -2.30 17.33
CA GLU A 183 1.72 -1.64 16.73
C GLU A 183 3.06 -2.27 17.17
N ASP A 184 3.17 -2.66 18.45
CA ASP A 184 4.38 -3.37 18.92
C ASP A 184 4.43 -4.80 18.37
N ARG A 185 3.28 -5.48 18.31
CA ARG A 185 3.21 -6.86 17.83
C ARG A 185 3.39 -6.97 16.32
N VAL A 186 3.00 -5.99 15.51
CA VAL A 186 3.22 -6.04 14.05
C VAL A 186 4.71 -5.85 13.70
N GLU A 187 5.49 -5.24 14.58
CA GLU A 187 6.94 -5.02 14.42
C GLU A 187 7.80 -6.14 14.97
N ASN A 188 7.24 -7.00 15.81
CA ASN A 188 8.04 -7.97 16.55
C ASN A 188 8.51 -9.12 15.65
N GLY A 189 9.77 -9.05 15.20
CA GLY A 189 10.39 -10.07 14.36
C GLY A 189 10.69 -11.41 15.05
N ALA A 190 10.44 -11.56 16.36
CA ALA A 190 10.65 -12.83 17.07
C ALA A 190 9.54 -13.88 16.84
N GLN A 191 8.53 -13.52 16.06
CA GLN A 191 7.38 -14.36 15.74
C GLN A 191 7.72 -15.37 14.64
N GLN A 192 7.35 -16.63 14.84
CA GLN A 192 7.42 -17.65 13.79
C GLN A 192 6.35 -17.42 12.71
N PHE A 193 5.15 -17.00 13.12
CA PHE A 193 4.06 -16.63 12.21
C PHE A 193 3.71 -15.15 12.38
N GLY A 194 3.80 -14.37 11.30
CA GLY A 194 3.57 -12.92 11.37
C GLY A 194 2.15 -12.56 11.79
N LEU A 195 1.99 -11.47 12.57
CA LEU A 195 0.68 -10.99 13.02
C LEU A 195 -0.32 -10.83 11.87
N GLU A 196 0.12 -10.26 10.74
CA GLU A 196 -0.75 -10.04 9.58
C GLU A 196 -1.22 -11.32 8.92
N GLN A 197 -0.35 -12.35 8.86
CA GLN A 197 -0.73 -13.67 8.37
C GLN A 197 -1.82 -14.26 9.27
N MET A 198 -1.65 -14.13 10.59
CA MET A 198 -2.63 -14.58 11.57
C MET A 198 -3.97 -13.84 11.42
N MET A 199 -3.95 -12.51 11.31
CA MET A 199 -5.19 -11.73 11.14
C MET A 199 -5.94 -12.08 9.84
N ARG A 200 -5.22 -12.34 8.74
CA ARG A 200 -5.82 -12.84 7.49
C ARG A 200 -6.50 -14.20 7.66
N PHE A 201 -5.92 -15.10 8.44
CA PHE A 201 -6.54 -16.38 8.77
C PHE A 201 -7.76 -16.24 9.69
N LEU A 202 -7.71 -15.32 10.66
CA LEU A 202 -8.80 -15.09 11.62
C LEU A 202 -9.99 -14.36 10.99
N GLY A 203 -9.76 -13.58 9.93
CA GLY A 203 -10.81 -12.88 9.17
C GLY A 203 -11.24 -11.55 9.79
N PRO A 204 -12.43 -11.03 9.42
CA PRO A 204 -12.85 -9.66 9.71
C PRO A 204 -12.87 -9.28 11.19
N GLU A 205 -13.25 -10.20 12.07
CA GLU A 205 -13.28 -9.98 13.52
C GLU A 205 -11.94 -9.48 14.07
N SER A 206 -10.83 -9.95 13.48
CA SER A 206 -9.49 -9.63 13.95
C SER A 206 -9.15 -8.14 13.81
N VAL A 207 -9.72 -7.43 12.82
CA VAL A 207 -9.40 -6.03 12.52
C VAL A 207 -10.42 -5.02 13.04
N ARG A 208 -11.52 -5.45 13.67
CA ARG A 208 -12.63 -4.58 14.07
C ARG A 208 -12.26 -3.44 15.00
N THR A 209 -11.23 -3.61 15.82
CA THR A 209 -10.77 -2.59 16.77
C THR A 209 -9.70 -1.67 16.20
N LEU A 210 -9.10 -2.01 15.05
CA LEU A 210 -8.04 -1.22 14.43
C LEU A 210 -8.45 0.22 14.07
N PRO A 211 -9.70 0.52 13.66
CA PRO A 211 -10.12 1.91 13.49
C PRO A 211 -9.93 2.77 14.75
N GLY A 212 -10.09 2.20 15.94
CA GLY A 212 -9.98 2.92 17.21
C GLY A 212 -8.56 3.36 17.58
N ILE A 213 -7.54 2.81 16.92
CA ILE A 213 -6.14 3.21 17.13
C ILE A 213 -5.62 4.16 16.04
N ILE A 214 -6.46 4.55 15.08
CA ILE A 214 -6.12 5.59 14.09
C ILE A 214 -6.16 6.95 14.79
N ASN A 215 -4.99 7.49 15.13
CA ASN A 215 -4.82 8.78 15.78
C ASN A 215 -3.43 9.38 15.48
N GLU A 216 -3.12 10.55 16.04
CA GLU A 216 -1.88 11.28 15.76
C GLU A 216 -0.59 10.58 16.24
N ASN A 217 -0.72 9.63 17.16
CA ASN A 217 0.40 8.85 17.70
C ASN A 217 0.56 7.51 16.98
N ALA A 218 -0.36 7.15 16.07
CA ALA A 218 -0.23 5.94 15.27
C ALA A 218 1.03 6.03 14.42
N THR A 219 1.89 5.03 14.56
CA THR A 219 3.17 4.91 13.84
C THR A 219 3.04 4.01 12.62
N ARG A 220 2.00 3.15 12.57
CA ARG A 220 1.79 2.15 11.52
C ARG A 220 0.47 2.28 10.79
N LEU A 221 0.09 3.53 10.47
CA LEU A 221 -1.15 3.84 9.77
C LEU A 221 -1.28 3.09 8.42
N ASP A 222 -0.16 2.91 7.72
CA ASP A 222 -0.08 2.17 6.46
C ASP A 222 -0.49 0.70 6.62
N ARG A 223 -0.05 0.04 7.68
CA ARG A 223 -0.36 -1.37 7.97
C ARG A 223 -1.77 -1.52 8.50
N ILE A 224 -2.22 -0.60 9.36
CA ILE A 224 -3.61 -0.53 9.84
C ILE A 224 -4.56 -0.45 8.66
N ALA A 225 -4.35 0.53 7.77
CA ALA A 225 -5.19 0.71 6.59
C ALA A 225 -5.13 -0.50 5.64
N SER A 226 -3.95 -1.14 5.48
CA SER A 226 -3.80 -2.33 4.65
C SER A 226 -4.59 -3.51 5.18
N LEU A 227 -4.48 -3.82 6.47
CA LEU A 227 -5.22 -4.93 7.08
C LEU A 227 -6.73 -4.70 7.04
N ILE A 228 -7.19 -3.48 7.35
CA ILE A 228 -8.62 -3.16 7.26
C ILE A 228 -9.13 -3.30 5.82
N ASN A 229 -8.35 -2.89 4.83
CA ASN A 229 -8.72 -3.07 3.42
C ASN A 229 -8.80 -4.57 3.04
N ASP A 230 -7.78 -5.34 3.41
CA ASP A 230 -7.61 -6.74 3.01
C ASP A 230 -8.64 -7.67 3.67
N VAL A 231 -8.95 -7.46 4.95
CA VAL A 231 -9.76 -8.43 5.73
C VAL A 231 -10.97 -7.82 6.43
N GLY A 232 -11.09 -6.49 6.50
CA GLY A 232 -12.18 -5.83 7.20
C GLY A 232 -13.53 -5.96 6.49
N ASP A 233 -14.60 -6.04 7.29
CA ASP A 233 -15.97 -5.90 6.80
C ASP A 233 -16.31 -4.43 6.47
N ASP A 234 -17.43 -4.19 5.81
CA ASP A 234 -17.85 -2.85 5.37
C ASP A 234 -17.98 -1.87 6.55
N ALA A 235 -18.47 -2.35 7.69
CA ALA A 235 -18.58 -1.55 8.91
C ALA A 235 -17.21 -1.12 9.46
N THR A 236 -16.22 -2.01 9.42
CA THR A 236 -14.84 -1.70 9.83
C THR A 236 -14.20 -0.71 8.87
N LYS A 237 -14.39 -0.88 7.55
CA LYS A 237 -13.89 0.07 6.53
C LYS A 237 -14.53 1.45 6.66
N LEU A 238 -15.82 1.52 6.97
CA LEU A 238 -16.52 2.77 7.23
C LEU A 238 -15.90 3.50 8.44
N LYS A 239 -15.79 2.83 9.59
CA LYS A 239 -15.19 3.40 10.81
C LYS A 239 -13.75 3.85 10.59
N ALA A 240 -12.96 3.08 9.85
CA ALA A 240 -11.59 3.44 9.51
C ALA A 240 -11.54 4.71 8.65
N SER A 241 -12.45 4.84 7.70
CA SER A 241 -12.56 6.04 6.86
C SER A 241 -12.94 7.27 7.69
N GLU A 242 -13.89 7.13 8.62
CA GLU A 242 -14.27 8.19 9.56
C GLU A 242 -13.08 8.60 10.44
N ALA A 243 -12.36 7.64 11.02
CA ALA A 243 -11.20 7.91 11.86
C ALA A 243 -10.06 8.61 11.09
N LEU A 244 -9.81 8.20 9.83
CA LEU A 244 -8.86 8.88 8.95
C LEU A 244 -9.26 10.32 8.64
N VAL A 245 -10.56 10.58 8.44
CA VAL A 245 -11.08 11.94 8.23
C VAL A 245 -10.89 12.80 9.48
N GLU A 246 -11.21 12.28 10.66
CA GLU A 246 -10.99 13.01 11.91
C GLU A 246 -9.50 13.30 12.16
N LEU A 247 -8.62 12.35 11.84
CA LEU A 247 -7.17 12.57 11.89
C LEU A 247 -6.72 13.66 10.91
N ALA A 248 -7.22 13.65 9.68
CA ALA A 248 -6.91 14.67 8.69
C ALA A 248 -7.38 16.07 9.12
N LYS A 249 -8.59 16.18 9.68
CA LYS A 249 -9.10 17.43 10.25
C LYS A 249 -8.23 17.92 11.40
N LYS A 250 -7.82 17.01 12.29
CA LYS A 250 -6.96 17.32 13.44
C LYS A 250 -5.65 17.98 13.02
N TYR A 251 -5.00 17.49 11.96
CA TYR A 251 -3.77 18.10 11.45
C TYR A 251 -3.94 19.51 10.89
N ASN A 252 -5.18 19.95 10.63
CA ASN A 252 -5.48 21.32 10.19
C ASN A 252 -5.95 22.23 11.34
N THR A 253 -6.00 21.76 12.60
CA THR A 253 -6.41 22.62 13.71
C THR A 253 -5.26 23.47 14.23
N LYS A 254 -5.61 24.61 14.82
CA LYS A 254 -4.65 25.54 15.39
C LYS A 254 -3.88 24.91 16.56
N GLU A 255 -4.55 24.12 17.38
CA GLU A 255 -3.96 23.46 18.54
C GLU A 255 -2.85 22.49 18.14
N TRP A 256 -3.06 21.73 17.05
CA TRP A 256 -2.05 20.82 16.53
C TRP A 256 -0.84 21.59 15.98
N LEU A 257 -1.07 22.65 15.21
CA LEU A 257 0.00 23.50 14.65
C LEU A 257 0.84 24.16 15.74
N GLU A 258 0.22 24.66 16.81
CA GLU A 258 0.91 25.22 17.97
C GLU A 258 1.73 24.17 18.72
N ALA A 259 1.18 22.96 18.90
CA ALA A 259 1.88 21.85 19.52
C ALA A 259 3.13 21.44 18.72
N GLN A 260 3.01 21.33 17.38
CA GLN A 260 4.17 21.04 16.52
C GLN A 260 5.19 22.17 16.52
N THR A 261 4.74 23.43 16.55
CA THR A 261 5.63 24.59 16.64
C THR A 261 6.52 24.51 17.88
N ARG A 262 5.96 24.13 19.03
CA ARG A 262 6.74 23.90 20.26
C ARG A 262 7.77 22.79 20.09
N ILE A 263 7.36 21.64 19.56
CA ILE A 263 8.26 20.49 19.32
C ILE A 263 9.42 20.87 18.39
N VAL A 264 9.13 21.59 17.30
CA VAL A 264 10.13 22.06 16.35
C VAL A 264 11.11 23.04 17.01
N LYS A 265 10.63 24.00 17.80
CA LYS A 265 11.49 24.94 18.53
C LYS A 265 12.40 24.21 19.53
N GLU A 266 11.87 23.25 20.28
CA GLU A 266 12.65 22.43 21.20
C GLU A 266 13.70 21.57 20.49
N HIS A 267 13.36 20.98 19.33
CA HIS A 267 14.28 20.21 18.51
C HIS A 267 15.41 21.08 17.95
N ASN A 268 15.08 22.27 17.42
CA ASN A 268 16.07 23.22 16.91
C ASN A 268 17.02 23.69 18.02
N ALA A 269 16.49 23.97 19.22
CA ALA A 269 17.31 24.32 20.39
C ALA A 269 18.26 23.18 20.79
N LYS A 270 17.77 21.94 20.86
CA LYS A 270 18.60 20.76 21.18
C LYS A 270 19.72 20.52 20.16
N ASN A 271 19.49 20.87 18.89
CA ASN A 271 20.45 20.69 17.80
C ASN A 271 21.23 21.97 17.45
N ASN A 272 21.23 23.00 18.32
CA ASN A 272 21.92 24.28 18.09
C ASN A 272 21.57 24.96 16.74
N THR A 273 20.38 24.69 16.20
CA THR A 273 19.90 25.27 14.95
C THR A 273 19.18 26.58 15.25
N LYS A 274 19.71 27.70 14.75
CA LYS A 274 19.06 29.01 14.85
C LYS A 274 18.07 29.16 13.68
N ALA A 275 16.78 29.03 13.98
CA ALA A 275 15.71 29.25 13.02
C ALA A 275 14.84 30.45 13.44
N ASP A 276 14.51 31.31 12.49
CA ASP A 276 13.52 32.38 12.71
C ASP A 276 12.07 31.85 12.67
N GLU A 277 11.09 32.71 12.93
CA GLU A 277 9.68 32.32 12.99
C GLU A 277 9.15 31.79 11.65
N ASN A 278 9.58 32.37 10.53
CA ASN A 278 9.16 31.93 9.19
C ASN A 278 9.75 30.55 8.87
N GLN A 279 11.00 30.31 9.25
CA GLN A 279 11.66 29.02 9.09
C GLN A 279 11.01 27.93 9.96
N VAL A 280 10.65 28.25 11.20
CA VAL A 280 9.89 27.33 12.07
C VAL A 280 8.51 27.03 11.47
N ALA A 281 7.79 28.05 10.99
CA ALA A 281 6.50 27.86 10.33
C ALA A 281 6.61 26.96 9.09
N ALA A 282 7.63 27.16 8.26
CA ALA A 282 7.90 26.31 7.09
C ALA A 282 8.25 24.85 7.48
N GLN A 283 8.94 24.64 8.61
CA GLN A 283 9.22 23.29 9.12
C GLN A 283 7.93 22.60 9.59
N VAL A 284 7.04 23.32 10.30
CA VAL A 284 5.73 22.80 10.71
C VAL A 284 4.85 22.50 9.49
N ASP A 285 4.85 23.37 8.49
CA ASP A 285 4.12 23.17 7.24
C ASP A 285 4.58 21.91 6.50
N LYS A 286 5.90 21.66 6.43
CA LYS A 286 6.44 20.40 5.87
C LYS A 286 6.04 19.17 6.68
N ILE A 287 5.99 19.26 8.00
CA ILE A 287 5.50 18.16 8.85
C ILE A 287 4.02 17.90 8.56
N GLN A 288 3.20 18.96 8.50
CA GLN A 288 1.78 18.85 8.18
C GLN A 288 1.57 18.25 6.79
N GLU A 289 2.33 18.71 5.81
CA GLU A 289 2.33 18.20 4.44
C GLU A 289 2.61 16.70 4.45
N ARG A 290 3.75 16.26 5.01
CA ARG A 290 4.11 14.84 5.09
C ARG A 290 3.01 14.00 5.75
N ARG A 291 2.49 14.44 6.90
CA ARG A 291 1.44 13.73 7.63
C ARG A 291 0.17 13.56 6.79
N LEU A 292 -0.24 14.59 6.06
CA LEU A 292 -1.42 14.51 5.19
C LEU A 292 -1.15 13.68 3.93
N THR A 293 -0.07 13.96 3.22
CA THR A 293 0.13 13.51 1.84
C THR A 293 0.85 12.17 1.73
N GLU A 294 1.71 11.82 2.68
CA GLU A 294 2.45 10.56 2.69
C GLU A 294 1.83 9.50 3.60
N GLU A 295 1.03 9.91 4.60
CA GLU A 295 0.44 8.99 5.58
C GLU A 295 -1.09 8.90 5.43
N VAL A 296 -1.82 10.01 5.64
CA VAL A 296 -3.28 9.98 5.74
C VAL A 296 -3.98 9.80 4.38
N PHE A 297 -3.61 10.55 3.34
CA PHE A 297 -4.23 10.42 2.02
C PHE A 297 -3.98 9.03 1.38
N PRO A 298 -2.77 8.44 1.46
CA PRO A 298 -2.56 7.07 1.02
C PRO A 298 -3.38 6.06 1.82
N ALA A 299 -3.53 6.24 3.14
CA ALA A 299 -4.40 5.40 3.96
C ALA A 299 -5.89 5.54 3.56
N MET A 300 -6.36 6.76 3.28
CA MET A 300 -7.70 7.04 2.75
C MET A 300 -7.93 6.36 1.40
N LYS A 301 -6.99 6.48 0.46
CA LYS A 301 -7.02 5.77 -0.83
C LYS A 301 -7.11 4.26 -0.63
N LYS A 302 -6.38 3.73 0.35
CA LYS A 302 -6.30 2.29 0.62
C LYS A 302 -7.60 1.74 1.21
N VAL A 303 -8.19 2.41 2.20
CA VAL A 303 -9.47 1.97 2.79
C VAL A 303 -10.64 2.24 1.84
N GLY A 304 -10.68 3.42 1.22
CA GLY A 304 -11.63 3.75 0.16
C GLY A 304 -13.10 3.86 0.58
N GLY A 305 -13.42 4.06 1.86
CA GLY A 305 -14.80 4.27 2.30
C GLY A 305 -15.31 5.66 1.97
N ARG A 306 -16.64 5.79 1.87
CA ARG A 306 -17.32 7.02 1.43
C ARG A 306 -16.92 8.29 2.21
N PRO A 307 -16.78 8.27 3.56
CA PRO A 307 -16.34 9.45 4.30
C PRO A 307 -14.98 9.99 3.84
N ALA A 308 -14.02 9.10 3.56
CA ALA A 308 -12.69 9.48 3.07
C ALA A 308 -12.78 10.09 1.66
N ILE A 309 -13.56 9.48 0.77
CA ILE A 309 -13.80 9.99 -0.59
C ILE A 309 -14.43 11.40 -0.54
N ASP A 310 -15.47 11.59 0.26
CA ASP A 310 -16.15 12.87 0.43
C ASP A 310 -15.21 13.95 0.98
N TYR A 311 -14.39 13.59 1.97
CA TYR A 311 -13.38 14.48 2.52
C TYR A 311 -12.34 14.89 1.48
N LEU A 312 -11.81 13.95 0.69
CA LEU A 312 -10.81 14.23 -0.34
C LEU A 312 -11.37 15.16 -1.44
N PHE A 313 -12.62 14.97 -1.86
CA PHE A 313 -13.30 15.90 -2.76
C PHE A 313 -13.41 17.31 -2.15
N GLY A 314 -13.87 17.41 -0.91
CA GLY A 314 -13.98 18.70 -0.21
C GLY A 314 -12.62 19.38 -0.04
N TYR A 315 -11.59 18.61 0.32
CA TYR A 315 -10.23 19.10 0.51
C TYR A 315 -9.63 19.64 -0.80
N ALA A 316 -9.87 18.95 -1.92
CA ALA A 316 -9.41 19.38 -3.24
C ALA A 316 -10.15 20.62 -3.77
N ALA A 317 -11.42 20.81 -3.40
CA ALA A 317 -12.21 21.97 -3.81
C ALA A 317 -11.91 23.24 -2.97
N ALA A 318 -11.48 23.07 -1.72
CA ALA A 318 -11.16 24.17 -0.82
C ALA A 318 -9.89 24.93 -1.20
N ASN A 319 -9.67 26.11 -0.58
CA ASN A 319 -8.48 26.95 -0.79
C ASN A 319 -7.25 26.45 0.00
N ASN A 320 -6.93 25.16 -0.16
CA ASN A 320 -5.74 24.54 0.42
C ASN A 320 -4.52 24.72 -0.50
N PRO A 321 -3.28 24.47 -0.03
CA PRO A 321 -2.09 24.47 -0.87
C PRO A 321 -2.26 23.55 -2.10
N ALA A 322 -1.84 24.03 -3.27
CA ALA A 322 -2.09 23.38 -4.55
C ALA A 322 -1.60 21.93 -4.60
N GLU A 323 -0.39 21.65 -4.09
CA GLU A 323 0.16 20.28 -4.06
C GLU A 323 -0.66 19.33 -3.16
N ARG A 324 -1.15 19.80 -2.02
CA ARG A 324 -2.03 18.99 -1.16
C ARG A 324 -3.37 18.70 -1.85
N ARG A 325 -3.92 19.68 -2.57
CA ARG A 325 -5.15 19.50 -3.37
C ARG A 325 -4.97 18.47 -4.48
N LYS A 326 -3.83 18.52 -5.19
CA LYS A 326 -3.45 17.51 -6.20
C LYS A 326 -3.37 16.12 -5.61
N LEU A 327 -2.68 15.98 -4.47
CA LEU A 327 -2.52 14.67 -3.82
C LEU A 327 -3.83 14.15 -3.22
N ALA A 328 -4.74 15.03 -2.79
CA ALA A 328 -6.09 14.63 -2.41
C ALA A 328 -6.87 14.06 -3.62
N LEU A 329 -6.80 14.70 -4.79
CA LEU A 329 -7.38 14.15 -6.03
C LEU A 329 -6.67 12.88 -6.50
N ALA A 330 -5.36 12.76 -6.28
CA ALA A 330 -4.61 11.54 -6.58
C ALA A 330 -5.06 10.36 -5.69
N ALA A 331 -5.42 10.63 -4.44
CA ALA A 331 -5.95 9.65 -3.51
C ALA A 331 -7.35 9.14 -3.88
N LEU A 332 -8.07 9.83 -4.77
CA LEU A 332 -9.36 9.39 -5.32
C LEU A 332 -9.25 8.41 -6.50
N GLU A 333 -8.04 8.12 -6.99
CA GLU A 333 -7.83 7.20 -8.11
C GLU A 333 -8.48 5.83 -7.88
N GLY A 334 -9.35 5.43 -8.80
CA GLY A 334 -10.08 4.16 -8.73
C GLY A 334 -11.12 4.11 -7.60
N ARG A 335 -11.38 5.24 -6.94
CA ARG A 335 -12.33 5.37 -5.81
C ARG A 335 -13.53 6.26 -6.11
N VAL A 336 -13.54 6.96 -7.25
CA VAL A 336 -14.72 7.72 -7.68
C VAL A 336 -15.87 6.76 -7.98
N ASP A 337 -17.07 7.05 -7.45
CA ASP A 337 -18.24 6.22 -7.70
C ASP A 337 -18.87 6.60 -9.05
N LYS A 338 -18.66 5.74 -10.05
CA LYS A 338 -19.14 5.92 -11.43
C LYS A 338 -20.66 5.90 -11.57
N ASN A 339 -21.35 5.43 -10.53
CA ASN A 339 -22.81 5.40 -10.46
C ASN A 339 -23.37 6.59 -9.66
N ASN A 340 -22.50 7.36 -8.99
CA ASN A 340 -22.91 8.55 -8.25
C ASN A 340 -22.64 9.82 -9.08
N PRO A 341 -23.68 10.47 -9.64
CA PRO A 341 -23.50 11.68 -10.43
C PRO A 341 -22.90 12.84 -9.61
N ALA A 342 -23.05 12.83 -8.27
CA ALA A 342 -22.49 13.87 -7.41
C ALA A 342 -20.94 13.86 -7.43
N ASP A 343 -20.30 12.70 -7.61
CA ASP A 343 -18.84 12.62 -7.69
C ASP A 343 -18.34 13.27 -8.99
N LEU A 344 -19.03 13.00 -10.11
CA LEU A 344 -18.76 13.66 -11.38
C LEU A 344 -19.00 15.17 -11.30
N ASP A 345 -20.09 15.61 -10.65
CA ASP A 345 -20.40 17.02 -10.50
C ASP A 345 -19.35 17.77 -9.65
N ARG A 346 -18.81 17.13 -8.61
CA ARG A 346 -17.72 17.69 -7.80
C ARG A 346 -16.43 17.85 -8.60
N LEU A 347 -16.03 16.85 -9.38
CA LEU A 347 -14.88 16.97 -10.28
C LEU A 347 -15.13 18.04 -11.34
N PHE A 348 -16.34 18.06 -11.90
CA PHE A 348 -16.71 19.05 -12.91
C PHE A 348 -16.65 20.48 -12.36
N ALA A 349 -17.06 20.68 -11.10
CA ALA A 349 -16.95 21.96 -10.41
C ALA A 349 -15.49 22.42 -10.26
N ILE A 350 -14.55 21.48 -10.07
CA ILE A 350 -13.11 21.79 -10.00
C ILE A 350 -12.58 22.20 -11.38
N VAL A 351 -12.82 21.39 -12.43
CA VAL A 351 -12.23 21.66 -13.75
C VAL A 351 -12.77 22.93 -14.41
N ARG A 352 -14.03 23.30 -14.14
CA ARG A 352 -14.65 24.51 -14.71
C ARG A 352 -14.24 25.81 -14.02
N ASN A 353 -13.71 25.73 -12.80
CA ASN A 353 -13.33 26.89 -12.01
C ASN A 353 -11.91 27.34 -12.38
N GLU A 354 -11.76 28.56 -12.89
CA GLU A 354 -10.48 29.10 -13.35
C GLU A 354 -9.59 29.61 -12.23
N ASP A 355 -10.14 29.86 -11.05
CA ASP A 355 -9.35 30.25 -9.88
C ASP A 355 -8.57 29.05 -9.31
N ILE A 356 -8.85 27.85 -9.80
CA ILE A 356 -8.14 26.63 -9.41
C ILE A 356 -6.88 26.46 -10.29
N PRO A 357 -5.69 26.28 -9.67
CA PRO A 357 -4.45 26.09 -10.42
C PRO A 357 -4.54 24.96 -11.45
N ASP A 358 -3.94 25.16 -12.63
CA ASP A 358 -3.92 24.20 -13.75
C ASP A 358 -3.53 22.79 -13.28
N ALA A 359 -2.45 22.69 -12.50
CA ALA A 359 -1.97 21.41 -12.00
C ALA A 359 -2.98 20.65 -11.12
N VAL A 360 -3.91 21.34 -10.44
CA VAL A 360 -5.02 20.71 -9.69
C VAL A 360 -6.13 20.29 -10.65
N ARG A 361 -6.48 21.13 -11.62
CA ARG A 361 -7.50 20.83 -12.64
C ARG A 361 -7.11 19.63 -13.49
N ASP A 362 -5.84 19.49 -13.85
CA ASP A 362 -5.34 18.36 -14.63
C ASP A 362 -5.58 17.02 -13.93
N VAL A 363 -5.31 16.95 -12.61
CA VAL A 363 -5.61 15.74 -11.83
C VAL A 363 -7.12 15.51 -11.75
N ALA A 364 -7.94 16.55 -11.65
CA ALA A 364 -9.39 16.42 -11.69
C ALA A 364 -9.91 15.90 -13.05
N PHE A 365 -9.33 16.35 -14.18
CA PHE A 365 -9.62 15.80 -15.51
C PHE A 365 -9.23 14.32 -15.60
N HIS A 366 -8.09 13.92 -15.03
CA HIS A 366 -7.71 12.50 -14.94
C HIS A 366 -8.76 11.68 -14.18
N ARG A 367 -9.28 12.18 -13.06
CA ARG A 367 -10.35 11.51 -12.30
C ARG A 367 -11.68 11.48 -13.07
N MET A 368 -12.01 12.52 -13.84
CA MET A 368 -13.19 12.51 -14.71
C MET A 368 -13.07 11.42 -15.78
N GLY A 369 -11.88 11.18 -16.32
CA GLY A 369 -11.61 10.12 -17.28
C GLY A 369 -11.90 8.69 -16.78
N GLU A 370 -12.14 8.50 -15.47
CA GLU A 370 -12.52 7.20 -14.90
C GLU A 370 -14.01 6.88 -15.10
N PHE A 371 -14.85 7.87 -15.38
CA PHE A 371 -16.29 7.72 -15.62
C PHE A 371 -16.59 7.26 -17.06
N PRO A 372 -17.76 6.63 -17.31
CA PRO A 372 -18.20 6.30 -18.67
C PRO A 372 -18.26 7.54 -19.58
N LYS A 373 -17.84 7.38 -20.84
CA LYS A 373 -17.77 8.48 -21.81
C LYS A 373 -19.11 9.18 -22.02
N GLU A 374 -20.20 8.43 -21.94
CA GLU A 374 -21.57 8.92 -22.10
C GLU A 374 -21.95 9.94 -21.03
N GLN A 375 -21.33 9.87 -19.84
CA GLN A 375 -21.55 10.82 -18.76
C GLN A 375 -20.66 12.06 -18.88
N ILE A 376 -19.40 11.88 -19.28
CA ILE A 376 -18.41 12.97 -19.24
C ILE A 376 -18.37 13.80 -20.52
N VAL A 377 -18.52 13.21 -21.70
CA VAL A 377 -18.38 13.92 -22.98
C VAL A 377 -19.37 15.09 -23.11
N PRO A 378 -20.66 14.95 -22.79
CA PRO A 378 -21.59 16.09 -22.82
C PRO A 378 -21.16 17.24 -21.91
N LYS A 379 -20.66 16.94 -20.70
CA LYS A 379 -20.17 17.95 -19.76
C LYS A 379 -18.88 18.61 -20.26
N LEU A 380 -17.92 17.83 -20.76
CA LEU A 380 -16.65 18.34 -21.26
C LEU A 380 -16.84 19.28 -22.46
N PHE A 381 -17.81 19.01 -23.34
CA PHE A 381 -18.14 19.95 -24.42
C PHE A 381 -18.69 21.30 -23.93
N THR A 382 -19.26 21.38 -22.72
CA THR A 382 -19.67 22.68 -22.15
C THR A 382 -18.47 23.55 -21.74
N LEU A 383 -17.27 22.97 -21.65
CA LEU A 383 -16.02 23.69 -21.35
C LEU A 383 -15.37 24.31 -22.60
N PHE A 384 -15.98 24.17 -23.79
CA PHE A 384 -15.48 24.73 -25.04
C PHE A 384 -15.79 26.23 -25.16
N ASP A 385 -15.77 26.95 -24.04
CA ASP A 385 -15.94 28.40 -23.99
C ASP A 385 -14.83 29.09 -24.81
N PRO A 386 -15.18 30.04 -25.72
CA PRO A 386 -14.22 30.78 -26.53
C PRO A 386 -13.12 31.52 -25.74
N LYS A 387 -13.40 31.91 -24.49
CA LYS A 387 -12.46 32.68 -23.65
C LYS A 387 -11.44 31.80 -22.92
N LYS A 388 -11.71 30.50 -22.78
CA LYS A 388 -11.01 29.59 -21.85
C LYS A 388 -10.21 28.50 -22.58
N TRP A 389 -9.24 28.92 -23.40
CA TRP A 389 -8.59 28.02 -24.35
C TRP A 389 -7.83 26.85 -23.69
N LYS A 390 -7.16 27.06 -22.55
CA LYS A 390 -6.48 25.98 -21.79
C LYS A 390 -7.45 24.93 -21.26
N THR A 391 -8.57 25.36 -20.67
CA THR A 391 -9.62 24.44 -20.18
C THR A 391 -10.22 23.65 -21.33
N ARG A 392 -10.48 24.30 -22.47
CA ARG A 392 -10.94 23.61 -23.69
C ARG A 392 -9.90 22.61 -24.19
N TRP A 393 -8.63 22.98 -24.21
CA TRP A 393 -7.52 22.11 -24.59
C TRP A 393 -7.51 20.80 -23.80
N VAL A 394 -7.49 20.89 -22.47
CA VAL A 394 -7.46 19.68 -21.62
C VAL A 394 -8.79 18.90 -21.70
N ALA A 395 -9.94 19.58 -21.82
CA ALA A 395 -11.23 18.94 -21.98
C ALA A 395 -11.32 18.12 -23.28
N ALA A 396 -10.87 18.69 -24.40
CA ALA A 396 -10.85 18.01 -25.69
C ALA A 396 -9.84 16.86 -25.74
N GLU A 397 -8.65 17.00 -25.12
CA GLU A 397 -7.72 15.86 -24.96
C GLU A 397 -8.35 14.72 -24.14
N THR A 398 -9.11 15.06 -23.09
CA THR A 398 -9.83 14.08 -22.28
C THR A 398 -10.91 13.39 -23.11
N ILE A 399 -11.67 14.13 -23.93
CA ILE A 399 -12.65 13.57 -24.86
C ILE A 399 -11.96 12.62 -25.86
N LEU A 400 -10.86 13.04 -26.49
CA LEU A 400 -10.11 12.25 -27.46
C LEU A 400 -9.62 10.91 -26.90
N LYS A 401 -9.19 10.87 -25.64
CA LYS A 401 -8.80 9.62 -24.95
C LYS A 401 -9.93 8.60 -24.80
N THR A 402 -11.19 9.04 -24.93
CA THR A 402 -12.39 8.18 -24.80
C THR A 402 -13.11 7.92 -26.12
N MET A 403 -12.68 8.57 -27.21
CA MET A 403 -13.29 8.48 -28.53
C MET A 403 -12.63 7.41 -29.39
N THR A 404 -13.41 6.87 -30.34
CA THR A 404 -12.91 6.08 -31.47
C THR A 404 -12.63 6.96 -32.69
N THR A 405 -11.96 6.44 -33.72
CA THR A 405 -11.68 7.23 -34.93
C THR A 405 -12.95 7.67 -35.65
N ARG A 406 -14.03 6.87 -35.56
CA ARG A 406 -15.36 7.23 -36.09
C ARG A 406 -15.97 8.47 -35.43
N GLN A 407 -15.59 8.76 -34.19
CA GLN A 407 -16.16 9.85 -33.40
C GLN A 407 -15.37 11.17 -33.54
N VAL A 408 -14.17 11.15 -34.12
CA VAL A 408 -13.36 12.37 -34.35
C VAL A 408 -14.14 13.49 -35.07
N PRO A 409 -14.99 13.23 -36.09
CA PRO A 409 -15.78 14.29 -36.73
C PRO A 409 -16.66 15.10 -35.76
N GLU A 410 -17.16 14.47 -34.69
CA GLU A 410 -17.96 15.15 -33.66
C GLU A 410 -17.13 16.21 -32.93
N LEU A 411 -15.90 15.87 -32.53
CA LEU A 411 -14.98 16.82 -31.91
C LEU A 411 -14.64 17.96 -32.88
N MET A 412 -14.29 17.62 -34.13
CA MET A 412 -13.89 18.60 -35.14
C MET A 412 -14.98 19.65 -35.38
N ALA A 413 -16.25 19.25 -35.33
CA ALA A 413 -17.40 20.15 -35.47
C ALA A 413 -17.59 21.13 -34.30
N ARG A 414 -16.98 20.84 -33.14
CA ARG A 414 -17.05 21.67 -31.91
C ARG A 414 -15.87 22.62 -31.75
N LEU A 415 -14.82 22.47 -32.57
CA LEU A 415 -13.63 23.31 -32.48
C LEU A 415 -13.92 24.77 -32.89
N PRO A 416 -13.09 25.73 -32.43
CA PRO A 416 -13.20 27.11 -32.85
C PRO A 416 -13.25 27.29 -34.36
N LYS A 417 -14.25 28.05 -34.82
CA LYS A 417 -14.58 28.21 -36.23
C LYS A 417 -13.78 29.31 -36.93
N THR A 418 -13.44 30.35 -36.17
CA THR A 418 -12.87 31.60 -36.69
C THR A 418 -11.65 32.04 -35.87
N PRO A 419 -10.77 32.88 -36.42
CA PRO A 419 -9.61 33.42 -35.68
C PRO A 419 -9.99 34.40 -34.56
N ALA A 420 -11.27 34.76 -34.42
CA ALA A 420 -11.73 35.62 -33.32
C ALA A 420 -11.79 34.88 -31.97
N THR A 421 -11.78 33.55 -31.97
CA THR A 421 -11.76 32.74 -30.76
C THR A 421 -10.32 32.41 -30.37
N LYS A 422 -9.94 32.70 -29.11
CA LYS A 422 -8.59 32.41 -28.59
C LYS A 422 -8.30 30.92 -28.68
N MET A 423 -7.15 30.56 -29.23
CA MET A 423 -6.63 29.19 -29.33
C MET A 423 -5.11 29.30 -29.41
N GLY A 424 -4.39 28.60 -28.52
CA GLY A 424 -2.92 28.53 -28.56
C GLY A 424 -2.44 27.46 -29.55
N MET A 425 -1.23 27.61 -30.08
CA MET A 425 -0.64 26.66 -31.04
C MET A 425 -0.62 25.22 -30.49
N THR A 426 -0.38 25.04 -29.19
CA THR A 426 -0.35 23.73 -28.54
C THR A 426 -1.66 22.96 -28.69
N GLU A 427 -2.80 23.65 -28.67
CA GLU A 427 -4.13 23.04 -28.70
C GLU A 427 -4.35 22.14 -29.95
N PRO A 428 -4.27 22.66 -31.19
CA PRO A 428 -4.41 21.84 -32.39
C PRO A 428 -3.28 20.82 -32.59
N LEU A 429 -2.06 21.10 -32.12
CA LEU A 429 -0.94 20.15 -32.17
C LEU A 429 -1.22 18.92 -31.30
N SER A 430 -1.65 19.16 -30.06
CA SER A 430 -2.04 18.13 -29.12
C SER A 430 -3.19 17.27 -29.65
N TYR A 431 -4.25 17.89 -30.18
CA TYR A 431 -5.38 17.15 -30.75
C TYR A 431 -4.95 16.30 -31.94
N GLY A 432 -4.19 16.88 -32.88
CA GLY A 432 -3.69 16.16 -34.04
C GLY A 432 -2.78 14.99 -33.65
N GLY A 433 -1.89 15.20 -32.68
CA GLY A 433 -1.01 14.17 -32.14
C GLY A 433 -1.77 13.04 -31.42
N ALA A 434 -2.83 13.37 -30.67
CA ALA A 434 -3.70 12.39 -30.03
C ALA A 434 -4.47 11.56 -31.07
N ILE A 435 -5.05 12.20 -32.10
CA ILE A 435 -5.74 11.52 -33.21
C ILE A 435 -4.78 10.59 -33.96
N ARG A 436 -3.54 11.03 -34.23
CA ARG A 436 -2.52 10.20 -34.88
C ARG A 436 -2.20 8.90 -34.13
N LYS A 437 -2.29 8.92 -32.80
CA LYS A 437 -2.02 7.76 -31.94
C LYS A 437 -3.23 6.85 -31.74
N MET A 438 -4.40 7.19 -32.27
CA MET A 438 -5.59 6.35 -32.15
C MET A 438 -5.40 5.03 -32.92
N GLU A 439 -5.71 3.93 -32.25
CA GLU A 439 -5.80 2.61 -32.88
C GLU A 439 -7.24 2.40 -33.37
N PRO A 440 -7.48 2.31 -34.69
CA PRO A 440 -8.82 2.13 -35.23
C PRO A 440 -9.36 0.74 -34.88
N GLY A 441 -10.61 0.67 -34.43
CA GLY A 441 -11.31 -0.60 -34.26
C GLY A 441 -11.54 -1.34 -35.58
N ALA A 442 -11.94 -2.62 -35.50
CA ALA A 442 -12.27 -3.39 -36.69
C ALA A 442 -13.41 -2.71 -37.50
N GLY A 443 -13.14 -2.38 -38.76
CA GLY A 443 -14.08 -1.68 -39.63
C GLY A 443 -14.20 -0.17 -39.40
N GLU A 444 -13.32 0.42 -38.57
CA GLU A 444 -13.21 1.87 -38.42
C GLU A 444 -12.19 2.48 -39.40
N PRO A 445 -12.41 3.74 -39.85
CA PRO A 445 -11.46 4.42 -40.72
C PRO A 445 -10.13 4.67 -39.99
N LYS A 446 -9.02 4.67 -40.75
CA LYS A 446 -7.71 5.02 -40.18
C LYS A 446 -7.71 6.49 -39.75
N PRO A 447 -6.96 6.88 -38.71
CA PRO A 447 -6.92 8.27 -38.25
C PRO A 447 -6.61 9.29 -39.36
N ARG A 448 -5.69 8.94 -40.26
CA ARG A 448 -5.34 9.77 -41.43
C ARG A 448 -6.53 9.99 -42.38
N ASP A 449 -7.33 8.97 -42.61
CA ASP A 449 -8.47 9.04 -43.54
C ASP A 449 -9.57 9.93 -42.95
N VAL A 450 -9.73 9.91 -41.62
CA VAL A 450 -10.69 10.76 -40.92
C VAL A 450 -10.25 12.22 -40.88
N ILE A 451 -8.94 12.48 -40.73
CA ILE A 451 -8.44 13.85 -40.59
C ILE A 451 -8.23 14.57 -41.93
N ALA A 452 -7.92 13.84 -43.00
CA ALA A 452 -7.58 14.42 -44.30
C ALA A 452 -8.64 15.40 -44.87
N PRO A 453 -9.95 15.14 -44.77
CA PRO A 453 -10.98 16.08 -45.24
C PRO A 453 -10.93 17.46 -44.56
N TYR A 454 -10.38 17.53 -43.33
CA TYR A 454 -10.31 18.77 -42.57
C TYR A 454 -9.15 19.67 -42.95
N LEU A 455 -8.16 19.19 -43.73
CA LEU A 455 -7.05 20.02 -44.23
C LEU A 455 -7.55 21.21 -45.07
N THR A 456 -8.64 21.03 -45.81
CA THR A 456 -9.27 22.08 -46.63
C THR A 456 -10.50 22.71 -45.96
N SER A 457 -10.73 22.42 -44.67
CA SER A 457 -11.87 22.95 -43.92
C SER A 457 -11.86 24.48 -43.86
N ARG A 458 -13.04 25.10 -43.93
CA ARG A 458 -13.20 26.54 -43.67
C ARG A 458 -13.22 26.85 -42.17
N GLU A 459 -13.49 25.85 -41.34
CA GLU A 459 -13.49 25.98 -39.88
C GLU A 459 -12.04 25.93 -39.38
N LEU A 460 -11.56 27.04 -38.85
CA LEU A 460 -10.14 27.25 -38.56
C LEU A 460 -9.55 26.19 -37.61
N GLY A 461 -10.21 25.91 -36.49
CA GLY A 461 -9.75 24.94 -35.50
C GLY A 461 -9.64 23.53 -36.08
N ALA A 462 -10.63 23.11 -36.88
CA ALA A 462 -10.59 21.83 -37.57
C ALA A 462 -9.42 21.76 -38.58
N LYS A 463 -9.18 22.83 -39.35
CA LYS A 463 -8.03 22.92 -40.25
C LYS A 463 -6.71 22.82 -39.50
N LEU A 464 -6.55 23.58 -38.42
CA LEU A 464 -5.34 23.61 -37.62
C LEU A 464 -5.06 22.26 -36.95
N THR A 465 -6.08 21.59 -36.40
CA THR A 465 -5.93 20.23 -35.86
C THR A 465 -5.53 19.23 -36.94
N ALA A 466 -6.07 19.35 -38.15
CA ALA A 466 -5.69 18.50 -39.27
C ALA A 466 -4.24 18.70 -39.71
N LEU A 467 -3.76 19.95 -39.71
CA LEU A 467 -2.34 20.26 -39.93
C LEU A 467 -1.48 19.74 -38.77
N GLY A 468 -1.93 19.91 -37.53
CA GLY A 468 -1.25 19.43 -36.32
C GLY A 468 -1.06 17.92 -36.27
N TYR A 469 -1.90 17.13 -36.95
CA TYR A 469 -1.70 15.69 -37.12
C TYR A 469 -0.33 15.34 -37.73
N PHE A 470 0.17 16.20 -38.62
CA PHE A 470 1.44 16.02 -39.31
C PHE A 470 2.64 16.61 -38.55
N TRP A 471 2.43 17.22 -37.38
CA TRP A 471 3.52 17.76 -36.55
C TRP A 471 4.49 16.67 -36.11
N GLU A 472 5.79 16.84 -36.36
CA GLU A 472 6.79 15.78 -36.15
C GLU A 472 6.42 14.47 -36.90
N GLY A 473 5.67 14.60 -38.00
CA GLY A 473 5.27 13.51 -38.87
C GLY A 473 6.38 13.08 -39.83
N LYS A 474 6.06 12.17 -40.76
CA LYS A 474 7.04 11.63 -41.71
C LYS A 474 7.33 12.62 -42.83
N LYS A 475 8.59 12.76 -43.23
CA LYS A 475 9.00 13.54 -44.41
C LYS A 475 8.25 13.20 -45.71
N ALA A 476 7.83 11.95 -45.88
CA ALA A 476 7.03 11.52 -47.04
C ALA A 476 5.68 12.25 -47.17
N ASP A 477 5.18 12.83 -46.08
CA ASP A 477 3.91 13.57 -46.05
C ASP A 477 4.07 15.07 -46.37
N HIS A 478 5.27 15.55 -46.72
CA HIS A 478 5.50 16.95 -47.10
C HIS A 478 4.54 17.42 -48.20
N GLY A 479 4.36 16.60 -49.24
CA GLY A 479 3.47 16.93 -50.36
C GLY A 479 2.00 17.12 -49.96
N VAL A 480 1.59 16.60 -48.80
CA VAL A 480 0.22 16.74 -48.27
C VAL A 480 0.02 18.10 -47.63
N VAL A 481 1.03 18.62 -46.91
CA VAL A 481 0.93 19.88 -46.15
C VAL A 481 1.47 21.09 -46.91
N GLN A 482 2.37 20.89 -47.88
CA GLN A 482 2.97 21.94 -48.70
C GLN A 482 1.98 22.89 -49.37
N PRO A 483 0.81 22.44 -49.90
CA PRO A 483 -0.16 23.34 -50.53
C PRO A 483 -0.69 24.43 -49.59
N PHE A 484 -0.59 24.23 -48.28
CA PHE A 484 -1.08 25.18 -47.27
C PHE A 484 -0.05 26.22 -46.83
N ALA A 485 1.20 26.16 -47.35
CA ALA A 485 2.27 27.11 -46.98
C ALA A 485 1.99 28.56 -47.42
N GLU A 486 1.07 28.76 -48.37
CA GLU A 486 0.63 30.06 -48.86
C GLU A 486 -0.78 30.42 -48.35
N ASP A 487 -1.33 29.69 -47.38
CA ASP A 487 -2.66 29.97 -46.80
C ASP A 487 -2.64 31.28 -45.99
N SER A 488 -3.32 32.30 -46.53
CA SER A 488 -3.40 33.64 -45.92
C SER A 488 -4.43 33.76 -44.79
N THR A 489 -5.09 32.65 -44.38
CA THR A 489 -6.05 32.66 -43.29
C THR A 489 -5.36 33.14 -42.00
N PRO A 490 -5.88 34.17 -41.31
CA PRO A 490 -5.29 34.65 -40.07
C PRO A 490 -5.31 33.58 -38.97
N LEU A 491 -4.24 33.53 -38.17
CA LEU A 491 -4.22 32.76 -36.92
C LEU A 491 -4.95 33.52 -35.80
N PRO A 492 -5.41 32.82 -34.74
CA PRO A 492 -5.99 33.45 -33.57
C PRO A 492 -5.05 34.47 -32.95
N LYS A 493 -5.57 35.66 -32.63
CA LYS A 493 -4.82 36.67 -31.89
C LYS A 493 -4.78 36.31 -30.41
N CYS A 494 -3.63 36.51 -29.80
CA CYS A 494 -3.40 36.22 -28.40
C CYS A 494 -2.64 37.39 -27.75
N GLU A 495 -3.11 37.88 -26.61
CA GLU A 495 -2.34 38.85 -25.81
C GLU A 495 -1.26 38.11 -25.02
N LYS A 496 -0.19 38.80 -24.61
CA LYS A 496 0.95 38.12 -23.94
C LYS A 496 0.54 37.43 -22.65
N GLU A 497 -0.46 38.01 -21.98
CA GLU A 497 -1.03 37.58 -20.71
C GLU A 497 -1.87 36.30 -20.84
N ASP A 498 -2.29 35.94 -22.06
CA ASP A 498 -3.14 34.78 -22.32
C ASP A 498 -2.37 33.47 -22.57
N GLU A 499 -1.04 33.54 -22.74
CA GLU A 499 -0.13 32.41 -22.97
C GLU A 499 -0.50 31.50 -24.17
N CYS A 500 -1.25 32.01 -25.14
CA CYS A 500 -1.67 31.32 -26.38
C CYS A 500 -0.90 31.77 -27.64
N SER A 501 0.36 32.19 -27.51
CA SER A 501 1.13 32.71 -28.64
C SER A 501 1.33 31.67 -29.74
N TRP A 502 1.24 32.12 -30.99
CA TRP A 502 1.60 31.34 -32.16
C TRP A 502 3.02 31.70 -32.58
N SER A 503 3.98 30.88 -32.17
CA SER A 503 5.39 31.11 -32.47
C SER A 503 6.18 29.81 -32.55
N CYS A 504 7.23 29.79 -33.35
CA CYS A 504 8.20 28.71 -33.35
C CYS A 504 9.62 29.22 -33.59
N ASP A 505 10.60 28.41 -33.19
CA ASP A 505 12.01 28.69 -33.37
C ASP A 505 12.41 28.46 -34.82
N VAL A 506 12.82 29.54 -35.51
CA VAL A 506 13.30 29.51 -36.89
C VAL A 506 14.80 29.79 -36.95
N PRO A 507 15.55 29.21 -37.90
CA PRO A 507 16.97 29.53 -38.08
C PRO A 507 17.18 31.02 -38.35
N LYS A 508 18.12 31.66 -37.65
CA LYS A 508 18.47 33.08 -37.86
C LYS A 508 18.94 33.40 -39.29
N ALA A 509 19.46 32.39 -39.99
CA ALA A 509 19.86 32.44 -41.39
C ALA A 509 19.71 31.05 -42.03
N PRO A 510 19.57 30.95 -43.37
CA PRO A 510 19.53 29.66 -44.07
C PRO A 510 20.73 28.78 -43.69
N GLY A 511 20.47 27.59 -43.13
CA GLY A 511 21.52 26.66 -42.67
C GLY A 511 22.10 26.93 -41.29
N SER A 512 21.64 27.96 -40.56
CA SER A 512 22.07 28.25 -39.19
C SER A 512 21.55 27.20 -38.19
N LYS A 513 22.39 26.85 -37.21
CA LYS A 513 21.98 26.07 -36.02
C LYS A 513 21.40 26.94 -34.89
N GLU A 514 21.67 28.25 -34.93
CA GLU A 514 21.06 29.20 -34.00
C GLU A 514 19.66 29.56 -34.48
N THR A 515 18.69 29.46 -33.59
CA THR A 515 17.29 29.79 -33.83
C THR A 515 16.87 31.07 -33.10
N GLU A 516 15.78 31.67 -33.56
CA GLU A 516 15.08 32.77 -32.90
C GLU A 516 13.56 32.54 -32.94
N PRO A 517 12.81 33.01 -31.93
CA PRO A 517 11.37 32.86 -31.91
C PRO A 517 10.74 33.78 -32.96
N LYS A 518 9.99 33.19 -33.90
CA LYS A 518 9.20 33.93 -34.88
C LYS A 518 7.72 33.85 -34.52
N GLU A 519 7.09 35.00 -34.36
CA GLU A 519 5.63 35.12 -34.27
C GLU A 519 4.98 34.84 -35.63
N LEU A 520 3.87 34.11 -35.62
CA LEU A 520 3.16 33.63 -36.80
C LEU A 520 1.80 34.33 -36.87
N LYS A 521 1.45 34.82 -38.06
CA LYS A 521 0.22 35.59 -38.30
C LYS A 521 -0.81 34.83 -39.14
N THR A 522 -0.38 33.87 -39.95
CA THR A 522 -1.25 33.11 -40.86
C THR A 522 -1.00 31.61 -40.79
N VAL A 523 -1.99 30.84 -41.24
CA VAL A 523 -1.86 29.37 -41.37
C VAL A 523 -0.65 29.01 -42.24
N GLY A 524 -0.42 29.73 -43.33
CA GLY A 524 0.73 29.53 -44.21
C GLY A 524 2.07 29.75 -43.53
N GLU A 525 2.19 30.80 -42.70
CA GLU A 525 3.39 31.02 -41.89
C GLU A 525 3.64 29.86 -40.91
N PHE A 526 2.60 29.37 -40.24
CA PHE A 526 2.70 28.18 -39.37
C PHE A 526 3.18 26.95 -40.14
N VAL A 527 2.61 26.68 -41.32
CA VAL A 527 2.99 25.53 -42.14
C VAL A 527 4.45 25.63 -42.59
N LYS A 528 4.84 26.80 -43.11
CA LYS A 528 6.16 27.06 -43.69
C LYS A 528 7.29 27.09 -42.66
N HIS A 529 7.04 27.70 -41.51
CA HIS A 529 8.08 27.97 -40.52
C HIS A 529 8.12 26.95 -39.38
N CYS A 530 7.02 26.24 -39.12
CA CYS A 530 6.95 25.33 -37.99
C CYS A 530 6.66 23.89 -38.42
N LEU A 531 5.56 23.67 -39.15
CA LEU A 531 5.10 22.31 -39.45
C LEU A 531 6.07 21.54 -40.35
N ILE A 532 6.41 22.07 -41.52
CA ILE A 532 7.34 21.40 -42.46
C ILE A 532 8.71 21.19 -41.79
N PRO A 533 9.34 22.19 -41.14
CA PRO A 533 10.58 21.98 -40.41
C PRO A 533 10.50 20.95 -39.28
N SER A 534 9.34 20.79 -38.62
CA SER A 534 9.16 19.76 -37.59
C SER A 534 9.22 18.34 -38.16
N MET A 535 8.81 18.16 -39.42
CA MET A 535 8.81 16.88 -40.12
C MET A 535 10.19 16.50 -40.67
N ASP A 536 11.09 17.47 -40.86
CA ASP A 536 12.48 17.22 -41.27
C ASP A 536 13.37 16.70 -40.14
N LYS A 537 12.88 16.73 -38.89
CA LYS A 537 13.59 16.20 -37.72
C LYS A 537 13.44 14.69 -37.53
N ASN A 538 12.46 14.07 -38.18
CA ASN A 538 12.09 12.65 -38.10
C ASN A 538 12.17 11.98 -39.47
#